data_AF-M2SDG5-F1
#
_entry.id   AF-M2SDG5-F1
#
_cell.length_a   1.000
_cell.length_b   1.000
_cell.length_c   1.000
_cell.angle_alpha   90.00
_cell.angle_beta   90.00
_cell.angle_gamma   90.00
#
_symmetry.space_group_name_H-M   'P 1'
#
loop_
_entity.id
_entity.type
_entity.pdbx_description
1 polymer ?
#
loop_
_entity_poly.entity_id
_entity_poly.type
_entity_poly.pdbx_seq_one_letter_code
_entity_poly.pdbx_strand_id
1 'polypeptide(L)'
;MEQLIQVIAATQNPSLRQQAEAQLTSFQNTDFSQYIVSLIQILSTATLPTNIRQSAGILFKNLFPIKGSHKAQSLKIWNEISNDTKMIIRKTVCSLLSEQDNNIILIGGNIISNLANLDLPQGQWPELMPFLLTDGSVAKLKTIGFITEDIPFIPFAPFIEQVENLCISSLTKSFDHCISALTIFENMISFEKIMSNPTERKKILEVLLTAVKHNHPAIKTKGFQAISTFTELYIEYFSEIGKTIMEVTSDILKQPMSIEIEDLQKTVLHLWRTVASNERRYNDHYPNNPPLKIVISVIDELKNLIIHIISFVDDPNDDIDENDLSFIAQDTLYDLSVSVGSGLLVSLSPQILSLYTNPDWKIRFQALSTFACLVVPNDDPITLLRQHVNQIVNLFNDPVPLNRATVIYCIIKCIKHYPKMFDDFLKIHASNVFSMFKDCPIVKKAVSSFFSTICDPQTGVNCKLFLNGEAVTSIIRTFLDESMRNTSISECTSYLTASGNVVRGCCSGEMAITIIRFILSDCMSTQLFNSSDLLGYSILFLDSCVSATKNGTSGNEVISTLLSNKPICDSLFGIAIKAFPMTPEPSLMLIGSLCYSLEASFAPYCLPLIPKTVEWLNTELPPNIYKLLCELVG
;
A
#
# COMPACT_ATOMS: atom_id res chain seq x y z
N MET A 1 12.25 -36.46 24.18
CA MET A 1 12.57 -35.03 24.39
C MET A 1 13.86 -34.62 23.68
N GLU A 2 15.01 -35.27 23.93
CA GLU A 2 16.28 -34.93 23.27
C GLU A 2 16.21 -34.96 21.73
N GLN A 3 15.58 -36.00 21.17
CA GLN A 3 15.38 -36.09 19.73
C GLN A 3 14.55 -34.92 19.19
N LEU A 4 13.50 -34.49 19.90
CA LEU A 4 12.68 -33.35 19.50
C LEU A 4 13.47 -32.03 19.54
N ILE A 5 14.34 -31.84 20.54
CA ILE A 5 15.24 -30.68 20.62
C ILE A 5 16.18 -30.64 19.40
N GLN A 6 16.75 -31.78 19.02
CA GLN A 6 17.61 -31.87 17.83
C GLN A 6 16.86 -31.53 16.55
N VAL A 7 15.64 -32.05 16.38
CA VAL A 7 14.80 -31.72 15.20
C VAL A 7 14.46 -30.22 15.18
N ILE A 8 14.09 -29.64 16.31
CA ILE A 8 13.83 -28.19 16.42
C ILE A 8 15.08 -27.39 16.05
N ALA A 9 16.25 -27.76 16.56
CA ALA A 9 17.50 -27.10 16.19
C ALA A 9 17.78 -27.21 14.67
N ALA A 10 17.48 -28.36 14.05
CA ALA A 10 17.67 -28.57 12.61
C ALA A 10 16.77 -27.68 11.74
N THR A 11 15.61 -27.22 12.23
CA THR A 11 14.74 -26.26 11.50
C THR A 11 15.40 -24.91 11.24
N GLN A 12 16.45 -24.59 12.00
CA GLN A 12 17.19 -23.34 11.85
C GLN A 12 18.25 -23.41 10.75
N ASN A 13 18.55 -24.62 10.23
CA ASN A 13 19.44 -24.83 9.11
C ASN A 13 18.63 -24.93 7.80
N PRO A 14 18.81 -24.00 6.83
CA PRO A 14 18.06 -24.02 5.57
C PRO A 14 18.14 -25.36 4.81
N SER A 15 19.28 -26.05 4.84
CA SER A 15 19.47 -27.32 4.14
C SER A 15 18.74 -28.50 4.79
N LEU A 16 18.43 -28.42 6.08
CA LEU A 16 17.78 -29.48 6.85
C LEU A 16 16.33 -29.15 7.22
N ARG A 17 15.88 -27.91 6.99
CA ARG A 17 14.58 -27.41 7.44
C ARG A 17 13.41 -28.26 6.96
N GLN A 18 13.33 -28.56 5.67
CA GLN A 18 12.21 -29.33 5.10
C GLN A 18 12.11 -30.74 5.72
N GLN A 19 13.25 -31.41 5.90
CA GLN A 19 13.30 -32.72 6.54
C GLN A 19 12.90 -32.64 8.02
N ALA A 20 13.38 -31.61 8.74
CA ALA A 20 13.04 -31.38 10.13
C ALA A 20 11.55 -31.08 10.32
N GLU A 21 10.93 -30.26 9.47
CA GLU A 21 9.49 -29.95 9.51
C GLU A 21 8.63 -31.19 9.26
N ALA A 22 9.03 -32.05 8.31
CA ALA A 22 8.37 -33.35 8.09
C ALA A 22 8.46 -34.26 9.33
N GLN A 23 9.61 -34.28 10.01
CA GLN A 23 9.78 -35.02 11.26
C GLN A 23 8.92 -34.44 12.40
N LEU A 24 8.83 -33.11 12.54
CA LEU A 24 7.94 -32.46 13.52
C LEU A 24 6.48 -32.85 13.30
N THR A 25 6.05 -32.90 12.04
CA THR A 25 4.69 -33.34 11.66
C THR A 25 4.46 -34.79 12.04
N SER A 26 5.46 -35.66 11.83
CA SER A 26 5.41 -37.05 12.27
C SER A 26 5.30 -37.18 13.80
N PHE A 27 6.05 -36.40 14.57
CA PHE A 27 5.95 -36.39 16.04
C PHE A 27 4.55 -35.99 16.50
N GLN A 28 3.98 -34.93 15.89
CA GLN A 28 2.63 -34.47 16.19
C GLN A 28 1.57 -35.54 15.92
N ASN A 29 1.68 -36.28 14.82
CA ASN A 29 0.71 -37.31 14.42
C ASN A 29 0.83 -38.62 15.22
N THR A 30 1.99 -38.89 15.83
CA THR A 30 2.24 -40.15 16.55
C THR A 30 1.63 -40.13 17.95
N ASP A 31 1.95 -39.10 18.73
CA ASP A 31 1.36 -38.87 20.05
C ASP A 31 1.23 -37.37 20.30
N PHE A 32 0.05 -36.85 19.99
CA PHE A 32 -0.25 -35.44 20.11
C PHE A 32 -0.14 -34.93 21.55
N SER A 33 -0.54 -35.74 22.53
CA SER A 33 -0.52 -35.35 23.96
C SER A 33 0.91 -35.23 24.47
N GLN A 34 1.75 -36.22 24.16
CA GLN A 34 3.17 -36.19 24.52
C GLN A 34 3.92 -35.08 23.78
N TYR A 35 3.56 -34.80 22.53
CA TYR A 35 4.15 -33.74 21.72
C TYR A 35 3.91 -32.35 22.36
N ILE A 36 2.66 -32.03 22.71
CA ILE A 36 2.28 -30.79 23.41
C ILE A 36 3.09 -30.60 24.69
N VAL A 37 3.13 -31.61 25.56
CA VAL A 37 3.84 -31.54 26.83
C VAL A 37 5.34 -31.34 26.61
N SER A 38 5.92 -32.03 25.62
CA SER A 38 7.34 -31.92 25.29
C SER A 38 7.69 -30.50 24.80
N LEU A 39 6.86 -29.88 23.96
CA LEU A 39 7.09 -28.52 23.48
C LEU A 39 7.07 -27.50 24.63
N ILE A 40 6.11 -27.63 25.56
CA ILE A 40 6.01 -26.75 26.73
C ILE A 40 7.19 -26.94 27.70
N GLN A 41 7.64 -28.18 27.89
CA GLN A 41 8.84 -28.47 28.69
C GLN A 41 10.10 -27.88 28.06
N ILE A 42 10.27 -28.02 26.74
CA ILE A 42 11.41 -27.40 26.02
C ILE A 42 11.37 -25.88 26.17
N LEU A 43 10.20 -25.25 25.99
CA LEU A 43 10.02 -23.81 26.14
C LEU A 43 10.38 -23.30 27.55
N SER A 44 10.00 -24.03 28.60
CA SER A 44 10.23 -23.62 30.00
C SER A 44 11.60 -24.00 30.56
N THR A 45 12.39 -24.79 29.84
CA THR A 45 13.73 -25.21 30.30
C THR A 45 14.74 -24.08 30.09
N ALA A 46 15.03 -23.33 31.15
CA ALA A 46 15.92 -22.16 31.11
C ALA A 46 17.37 -22.47 30.71
N THR A 47 17.83 -23.73 30.84
CA THR A 47 19.17 -24.15 30.43
C THR A 47 19.30 -24.35 28.91
N LEU A 48 18.19 -24.37 28.16
CA LEU A 48 18.21 -24.50 26.70
C LEU A 48 18.42 -23.13 26.03
N PRO A 49 19.07 -23.10 24.85
CA PRO A 49 19.23 -21.89 24.05
C PRO A 49 17.90 -21.19 23.73
N THR A 50 17.86 -19.85 23.82
CA THR A 50 16.66 -19.01 23.58
C THR A 50 15.98 -19.31 22.24
N ASN A 51 16.75 -19.44 21.17
CA ASN A 51 16.26 -19.75 19.82
C ASN A 51 15.49 -21.08 19.78
N ILE A 52 15.96 -22.12 20.46
CA ILE A 52 15.28 -23.42 20.52
C ILE A 52 13.98 -23.30 21.33
N ARG A 53 14.03 -22.60 22.47
CA ARG A 53 12.87 -22.35 23.31
C ARG A 53 11.79 -21.56 22.56
N GLN A 54 12.17 -20.50 21.84
CA GLN A 54 11.26 -19.72 20.99
C GLN A 54 10.64 -20.57 19.89
N SER A 55 11.43 -21.37 19.16
CA SER A 55 10.91 -22.28 18.14
C SER A 55 9.90 -23.26 18.72
N ALA A 56 10.16 -23.84 19.90
CA ALA A 56 9.21 -24.72 20.58
C ALA A 56 7.91 -23.99 20.94
N GLY A 57 8.00 -22.75 21.43
CA GLY A 57 6.83 -21.92 21.72
C GLY A 57 6.01 -21.54 20.49
N ILE A 58 6.67 -21.24 19.37
CA ILE A 58 5.99 -20.97 18.09
C ILE A 58 5.28 -22.22 17.60
N LEU A 59 5.96 -23.38 17.62
CA LEU A 59 5.35 -24.67 17.26
C LEU A 59 4.13 -24.95 18.12
N PHE A 60 4.24 -24.75 19.44
CA PHE A 60 3.11 -24.91 20.36
C PHE A 60 1.96 -23.98 20.02
N LYS A 61 2.23 -22.68 19.81
CA LYS A 61 1.21 -21.69 19.45
C LYS A 61 0.46 -22.09 18.17
N ASN A 62 1.20 -22.59 17.19
CA ASN A 62 0.66 -23.00 15.89
C ASN A 62 -0.18 -24.28 15.94
N LEU A 63 -0.18 -25.02 17.06
CA LEU A 63 -1.14 -26.11 17.28
C LEU A 63 -2.57 -25.60 17.50
N PHE A 64 -2.72 -24.34 17.91
CA PHE A 64 -4.00 -23.73 18.25
C PHE A 64 -4.19 -22.39 17.51
N PRO A 65 -4.30 -22.39 16.17
CA PRO A 65 -4.61 -21.18 15.42
C PRO A 65 -5.99 -20.63 15.81
N ILE A 66 -6.05 -19.34 16.14
CA ILE A 66 -7.28 -18.67 16.64
C ILE A 66 -7.97 -17.76 15.60
N LYS A 67 -7.39 -17.61 14.40
CA LYS A 67 -7.93 -16.74 13.34
C LYS A 67 -8.84 -17.52 12.38
N GLY A 68 -9.87 -16.85 11.87
CA GLY A 68 -10.77 -17.37 10.83
C GLY A 68 -11.50 -18.68 11.22
N SER A 69 -11.69 -19.56 10.25
CA SER A 69 -12.40 -20.84 10.41
C SER A 69 -11.68 -21.85 11.30
N HIS A 70 -10.37 -21.67 11.54
CA HIS A 70 -9.57 -22.62 12.31
C HIS A 70 -9.86 -22.59 13.82
N LYS A 71 -10.43 -21.49 14.35
CA LYS A 71 -10.69 -21.34 15.80
C LYS A 71 -11.57 -22.47 16.36
N ALA A 72 -12.58 -22.91 15.60
CA ALA A 72 -13.47 -24.00 16.03
C ALA A 72 -12.75 -25.35 16.11
N GLN A 73 -11.82 -25.62 15.18
CA GLN A 73 -10.99 -26.83 15.22
C GLN A 73 -10.01 -26.78 16.39
N SER A 74 -9.34 -25.64 16.60
CA SER A 74 -8.45 -25.43 17.75
C SER A 74 -9.18 -25.62 19.08
N LEU A 75 -10.42 -25.13 19.17
CA LEU A 75 -11.27 -25.32 20.35
C LEU A 75 -11.58 -26.79 20.60
N LYS A 76 -11.90 -27.55 19.54
CA LYS A 76 -12.16 -28.99 19.63
C LYS A 76 -10.92 -29.74 20.13
N ILE A 77 -9.77 -29.50 19.48
CA ILE A 77 -8.49 -30.13 19.86
C ILE A 77 -8.12 -29.76 21.30
N TRP A 78 -8.24 -28.49 21.67
CA TRP A 78 -7.98 -28.05 23.03
C TRP A 78 -8.90 -28.74 24.03
N ASN A 79 -10.19 -28.90 23.73
CA ASN A 79 -11.15 -29.57 24.60
C ASN A 79 -10.87 -31.08 24.79
N GLU A 80 -10.21 -31.75 23.85
CA GLU A 80 -9.80 -33.15 23.96
C GLU A 80 -8.62 -33.37 24.93
N ILE A 81 -7.83 -32.33 25.23
CA ILE A 81 -6.71 -32.40 26.18
C ILE A 81 -7.24 -32.49 27.63
N SER A 82 -6.64 -33.37 28.43
CA SER A 82 -7.02 -33.57 29.84
C SER A 82 -6.83 -32.30 30.68
N ASN A 83 -7.70 -32.12 31.67
CA ASN A 83 -7.67 -30.93 32.54
C ASN A 83 -6.36 -30.80 33.32
N ASP A 84 -5.76 -31.91 33.76
CA ASP A 84 -4.46 -31.90 34.43
C ASP A 84 -3.35 -31.37 33.51
N THR A 85 -3.34 -31.80 32.25
CA THR A 85 -2.38 -31.32 31.25
C THR A 85 -2.59 -29.84 30.98
N LYS A 86 -3.84 -29.39 30.80
CA LYS A 86 -4.16 -27.96 30.64
C LYS A 86 -3.67 -27.13 31.82
N MET A 87 -3.87 -27.59 33.05
CA MET A 87 -3.41 -26.90 34.25
C MET A 87 -1.88 -26.75 34.27
N ILE A 88 -1.14 -27.81 33.92
CA ILE A 88 0.33 -27.77 33.80
C ILE A 88 0.75 -26.76 32.72
N ILE A 89 0.13 -26.80 31.54
CA ILE A 89 0.42 -25.87 30.44
C ILE A 89 0.20 -24.43 30.90
N ARG A 90 -1.00 -24.12 31.42
CA ARG A 90 -1.40 -22.78 31.90
C ARG A 90 -0.41 -22.24 32.94
N LYS A 91 -0.06 -23.04 33.95
CA LYS A 91 0.91 -22.65 34.97
C LYS A 91 2.29 -22.38 34.37
N THR A 92 2.73 -23.23 33.45
CA THR A 92 4.04 -23.13 32.81
C THR A 92 4.12 -21.85 31.97
N VAL A 93 3.14 -21.57 31.12
CA VAL A 93 3.16 -20.36 30.27
C VAL A 93 3.07 -19.08 31.10
N CYS A 94 2.30 -19.06 32.21
CA CYS A 94 2.28 -17.93 33.13
C CYS A 94 3.65 -17.67 33.78
N SER A 95 4.42 -18.71 34.12
CA SER A 95 5.75 -18.52 34.68
C SER A 95 6.76 -17.89 33.70
N LEU A 96 6.52 -17.99 32.39
CA LEU A 96 7.38 -17.38 31.38
C LEU A 96 7.33 -15.85 31.43
N LEU A 97 6.26 -15.25 31.98
CA LEU A 97 6.18 -13.79 32.13
C LEU A 97 7.13 -13.23 33.20
N SER A 98 7.73 -14.10 34.02
CA SER A 98 8.73 -13.75 35.04
C SER A 98 10.17 -14.04 34.61
N GLU A 99 10.38 -14.48 33.36
CA GLU A 99 11.72 -14.70 32.79
C GLU A 99 12.48 -13.39 32.61
N GLN A 100 13.80 -13.47 32.45
CA GLN A 100 14.64 -12.30 32.15
C GLN A 100 14.73 -12.02 30.64
N ASP A 101 14.53 -13.04 29.81
CA ASP A 101 14.64 -12.93 28.37
C ASP A 101 13.33 -12.41 27.75
N ASN A 102 13.37 -11.18 27.24
CA ASN A 102 12.23 -10.53 26.59
C ASN A 102 11.63 -11.36 25.44
N ASN A 103 12.44 -12.15 24.74
CA ASN A 103 11.98 -13.02 23.68
C ASN A 103 11.08 -14.15 24.21
N ILE A 104 11.44 -14.70 25.37
CA ILE A 104 10.68 -15.75 26.04
C ILE A 104 9.41 -15.20 26.68
N ILE A 105 9.49 -14.01 27.30
CA ILE A 105 8.32 -13.28 27.80
C ILE A 105 7.31 -13.06 26.66
N LEU A 106 7.78 -12.59 25.50
CA LEU A 106 6.93 -12.27 24.36
C LEU A 106 6.21 -13.50 23.81
N ILE A 107 6.92 -14.62 23.60
CA ILE A 107 6.29 -15.87 23.14
C ILE A 107 5.32 -16.43 24.19
N GLY A 108 5.66 -16.32 25.49
CA GLY A 108 4.78 -16.69 26.58
C GLY A 108 3.47 -15.91 26.56
N GLY A 109 3.54 -14.58 26.45
CA GLY A 109 2.36 -13.71 26.34
C GLY A 109 1.50 -14.03 25.11
N ASN A 110 2.12 -14.31 23.95
CA ASN A 110 1.41 -14.73 22.75
C ASN A 110 0.68 -16.07 22.93
N ILE A 111 1.33 -17.06 23.55
CA ILE A 111 0.69 -18.35 23.84
C ILE A 111 -0.47 -18.16 24.83
N ILE A 112 -0.28 -17.35 25.88
CA ILE A 112 -1.34 -17.01 26.83
C ILE A 112 -2.53 -16.39 26.10
N SER A 113 -2.32 -15.45 25.16
CA SER A 113 -3.41 -14.87 24.37
C SER A 113 -4.17 -15.91 23.53
N ASN A 114 -3.45 -16.79 22.81
CA ASN A 114 -4.08 -17.85 22.04
C ASN A 114 -4.95 -18.76 22.92
N LEU A 115 -4.43 -19.17 24.07
CA LEU A 115 -5.16 -20.03 25.01
C LEU A 115 -6.33 -19.29 25.66
N ALA A 116 -6.17 -18.01 26.02
CA ALA A 116 -7.24 -17.16 26.55
C ALA A 116 -8.42 -17.05 25.58
N ASN A 117 -8.13 -16.98 24.28
CA ASN A 117 -9.12 -16.96 23.21
C ASN A 117 -9.96 -18.25 23.08
N LEU A 118 -9.49 -19.35 23.66
CA LEU A 118 -10.20 -20.63 23.71
C LEU A 118 -10.86 -20.86 25.08
N ASP A 119 -10.19 -20.47 26.15
CA ASP A 119 -10.60 -20.74 27.53
C ASP A 119 -11.66 -19.75 28.05
N LEU A 120 -11.43 -18.44 27.90
CA LEU A 120 -12.32 -17.42 28.48
C LEU A 120 -13.76 -17.49 27.93
N PRO A 121 -14.01 -17.69 26.61
CA PRO A 121 -15.38 -17.85 26.09
C PRO A 121 -16.13 -19.05 26.68
N GLN A 122 -15.41 -20.07 27.16
CA GLN A 122 -15.96 -21.27 27.78
C GLN A 122 -16.06 -21.15 29.31
N GLY A 123 -15.71 -20.00 29.90
CA GLY A 123 -15.60 -19.83 31.35
C GLY A 123 -14.49 -20.68 31.98
N GLN A 124 -13.50 -21.08 31.19
CA GLN A 124 -12.34 -21.83 31.66
C GLN A 124 -11.21 -20.87 32.03
N TRP A 125 -10.30 -21.33 32.88
CA TRP A 125 -9.14 -20.56 33.36
C TRP A 125 -9.50 -19.23 34.07
N PRO A 126 -10.37 -19.27 35.11
CA PRO A 126 -10.85 -18.06 35.79
C PRO A 126 -9.72 -17.27 36.50
N GLU A 127 -8.57 -17.90 36.76
CA GLU A 127 -7.43 -17.27 37.44
C GLU A 127 -6.58 -16.40 36.51
N LEU A 128 -6.75 -16.48 35.19
CA LEU A 128 -5.88 -15.82 34.21
C LEU A 128 -5.89 -14.30 34.35
N MET A 129 -7.06 -13.68 34.20
CA MET A 129 -7.19 -12.22 34.25
C MET A 129 -6.80 -11.66 35.64
N PRO A 130 -7.24 -12.24 36.76
CA PRO A 130 -6.74 -11.87 38.08
C PRO A 130 -5.21 -11.90 38.17
N PHE A 131 -4.56 -12.93 37.62
CA PHE A 131 -3.09 -13.03 37.59
C PHE A 131 -2.44 -11.90 36.78
N LEU A 132 -2.95 -11.61 35.58
CA LEU A 132 -2.41 -10.57 34.71
C LEU A 132 -2.59 -9.16 35.30
N LEU A 133 -3.65 -8.95 36.08
CA LEU A 133 -3.99 -7.65 36.66
C LEU A 133 -3.26 -7.32 37.98
N THR A 134 -2.45 -8.25 38.51
CA THR A 134 -1.87 -8.14 39.86
C THR A 134 -0.87 -6.99 40.09
N ASP A 135 0.07 -6.76 39.16
CA ASP A 135 1.22 -5.86 39.41
C ASP A 135 1.46 -4.80 38.31
N GLY A 136 0.79 -4.94 37.15
CA GLY A 136 0.98 -4.03 36.03
C GLY A 136 2.39 -4.04 35.43
N SER A 137 3.14 -5.13 35.58
CA SER A 137 4.41 -5.33 34.90
C SER A 137 4.24 -5.25 33.38
N VAL A 138 5.25 -4.73 32.68
CA VAL A 138 5.25 -4.59 31.22
C VAL A 138 4.93 -5.91 30.51
N ALA A 139 5.45 -7.04 31.01
CA ALA A 139 5.18 -8.38 30.48
C ALA A 139 3.69 -8.73 30.51
N LYS A 140 3.02 -8.48 31.63
CA LYS A 140 1.59 -8.73 31.79
C LYS A 140 0.75 -7.74 30.99
N LEU A 141 1.11 -6.45 30.97
CA LEU A 141 0.44 -5.46 30.12
C LEU A 141 0.50 -5.83 28.64
N LYS A 142 1.68 -6.22 28.12
CA LYS A 142 1.80 -6.72 26.73
C LYS A 142 0.92 -7.94 26.48
N THR A 143 0.86 -8.86 27.44
CA THR A 143 0.00 -10.05 27.36
C THR A 143 -1.49 -9.69 27.34
N ILE A 144 -1.93 -8.72 28.16
CA ILE A 144 -3.29 -8.17 28.10
C ILE A 144 -3.54 -7.54 26.73
N GLY A 145 -2.57 -6.78 26.20
CA GLY A 145 -2.60 -6.24 24.84
C GLY A 145 -2.89 -7.33 23.80
N PHE A 146 -2.11 -8.41 23.79
CA PHE A 146 -2.33 -9.54 22.87
C PHE A 146 -3.69 -10.20 23.07
N ILE A 147 -4.20 -10.31 24.31
CA ILE A 147 -5.55 -10.85 24.56
C ILE A 147 -6.60 -9.92 23.94
N THR A 148 -6.50 -8.62 24.23
CA THR A 148 -7.48 -7.61 23.80
C THR A 148 -7.59 -7.46 22.29
N GLU A 149 -6.53 -7.78 21.54
CA GLU A 149 -6.50 -7.72 20.07
C GLU A 149 -7.46 -8.73 19.43
N ASP A 150 -7.52 -9.96 19.94
CA ASP A 150 -8.24 -11.07 19.28
C ASP A 150 -9.49 -11.56 20.06
N ILE A 151 -9.61 -11.23 21.35
CA ILE A 151 -10.68 -11.73 22.21
C ILE A 151 -12.05 -11.11 21.83
N PRO A 152 -13.15 -11.90 21.79
CA PRO A 152 -14.48 -11.32 21.64
C PRO A 152 -14.87 -10.47 22.86
N PHE A 153 -15.77 -9.49 22.67
CA PHE A 153 -16.21 -8.59 23.75
C PHE A 153 -16.78 -9.33 24.98
N ILE A 154 -17.69 -10.29 24.77
CA ILE A 154 -18.45 -10.94 25.87
C ILE A 154 -17.54 -11.52 26.97
N PRO A 155 -16.54 -12.38 26.67
CA PRO A 155 -15.63 -12.90 27.69
C PRO A 155 -14.69 -11.86 28.31
N PHE A 156 -14.42 -10.76 27.60
CA PHE A 156 -13.55 -9.69 28.12
C PHE A 156 -14.30 -8.67 29.00
N ALA A 157 -15.60 -8.47 28.75
CA ALA A 157 -16.44 -7.46 29.39
C ALA A 157 -16.32 -7.39 30.93
N PRO A 158 -16.25 -8.52 31.67
CA PRO A 158 -16.13 -8.48 33.13
C PRO A 158 -14.84 -7.83 33.67
N PHE A 159 -13.80 -7.70 32.82
CA PHE A 159 -12.48 -7.25 33.22
C PHE A 159 -12.16 -5.82 32.77
N ILE A 160 -13.02 -5.20 31.96
CA ILE A 160 -12.78 -3.88 31.35
C ILE A 160 -12.35 -2.84 32.39
N GLU A 161 -13.15 -2.65 33.44
CA GLU A 161 -12.87 -1.61 34.46
C GLU A 161 -11.51 -1.83 35.16
N GLN A 162 -11.14 -3.08 35.45
CA GLN A 162 -9.87 -3.40 36.10
C GLN A 162 -8.69 -3.17 35.14
N VAL A 163 -8.86 -3.55 33.87
CA VAL A 163 -7.86 -3.31 32.82
C VAL A 163 -7.65 -1.81 32.61
N GLU A 164 -8.73 -1.03 32.52
CA GLU A 164 -8.67 0.43 32.39
C GLU A 164 -7.91 1.08 33.54
N ASN A 165 -8.30 0.77 34.78
CA ASN A 165 -7.66 1.30 35.98
C ASN A 165 -6.16 0.96 36.02
N LEU A 166 -5.80 -0.27 35.66
CA LEU A 166 -4.41 -0.70 35.58
C LEU A 166 -3.65 0.07 34.50
N CYS A 167 -4.23 0.24 33.31
CA CYS A 167 -3.62 0.97 32.20
C CYS A 167 -3.43 2.44 32.56
N ILE A 168 -4.44 3.11 33.14
CA ILE A 168 -4.35 4.50 33.59
C ILE A 168 -3.22 4.67 34.61
N SER A 169 -3.12 3.79 35.60
CA SER A 169 -2.03 3.82 36.59
C SER A 169 -0.65 3.62 35.95
N SER A 170 -0.59 2.95 34.81
CA SER A 170 0.65 2.61 34.10
C SER A 170 1.16 3.74 33.20
N LEU A 171 0.30 4.68 32.78
CA LEU A 171 0.67 5.83 31.94
C LEU A 171 1.61 6.83 32.63
N THR A 172 1.75 6.75 33.96
CA THR A 172 2.64 7.62 34.74
C THR A 172 3.98 6.96 35.10
N LYS A 173 4.21 5.73 34.62
CA LYS A 173 5.41 4.91 34.93
C LYS A 173 6.49 5.11 33.85
N SER A 174 7.12 4.02 33.39
CA SER A 174 8.14 4.07 32.34
C SER A 174 7.54 4.13 30.94
N PHE A 175 8.36 4.50 29.96
CA PHE A 175 8.00 4.50 28.54
C PHE A 175 7.31 3.21 28.08
N ASP A 176 7.87 2.04 28.42
CA ASP A 176 7.30 0.73 28.03
C ASP A 176 5.93 0.47 28.65
N HIS A 177 5.68 0.96 29.86
CA HIS A 177 4.36 0.87 30.49
C HIS A 177 3.35 1.72 29.72
N CYS A 178 3.72 2.94 29.34
CA CYS A 178 2.87 3.83 28.56
C CYS A 178 2.51 3.20 27.22
N ILE A 179 3.50 2.71 26.46
CA ILE A 179 3.26 2.09 25.15
C ILE A 179 2.37 0.85 25.28
N SER A 180 2.59 0.01 26.29
CA SER A 180 1.78 -1.20 26.50
C SER A 180 0.33 -0.86 26.87
N ALA A 181 0.13 0.14 27.75
CA ALA A 181 -1.19 0.63 28.13
C ALA A 181 -1.94 1.25 26.95
N LEU A 182 -1.26 2.06 26.13
CA LEU A 182 -1.87 2.67 24.94
C LEU A 182 -2.26 1.65 23.89
N THR A 183 -1.47 0.58 23.70
CA THR A 183 -1.85 -0.53 22.81
C THR A 183 -3.12 -1.23 23.29
N ILE A 184 -3.30 -1.42 24.61
CA ILE A 184 -4.54 -1.99 25.15
C ILE A 184 -5.73 -1.07 24.85
N PHE A 185 -5.59 0.23 25.12
CA PHE A 185 -6.65 1.21 24.83
C PHE A 185 -6.98 1.27 23.34
N GLU A 186 -5.99 1.17 22.46
CA GLU A 186 -6.19 1.08 21.02
C GLU A 186 -7.02 -0.16 20.64
N ASN A 187 -6.66 -1.34 21.15
CA ASN A 187 -7.41 -2.57 20.89
C ASN A 187 -8.86 -2.49 21.41
N MET A 188 -9.07 -1.82 22.55
CA MET A 188 -10.41 -1.62 23.12
C MET A 188 -11.33 -0.76 22.25
N ILE A 189 -10.77 0.06 21.33
CA ILE A 189 -11.56 0.81 20.36
C ILE A 189 -12.38 -0.15 19.50
N SER A 190 -11.85 -1.32 19.12
CA SER A 190 -12.56 -2.29 18.29
C SER A 190 -13.81 -2.90 18.94
N PHE A 191 -14.02 -2.68 20.25
CA PHE A 191 -15.23 -3.10 20.94
C PHE A 191 -16.34 -2.06 20.77
N GLU A 192 -17.22 -2.28 19.79
CA GLU A 192 -18.38 -1.43 19.50
C GLU A 192 -19.20 -1.09 20.76
N LYS A 193 -19.46 -2.07 21.63
CA LYS A 193 -20.20 -1.85 22.89
C LYS A 193 -19.54 -0.85 23.84
N ILE A 194 -18.21 -0.76 23.84
CA ILE A 194 -17.47 0.25 24.61
C ILE A 194 -17.67 1.62 23.94
N MET A 195 -17.44 1.69 22.63
CA MET A 195 -17.49 2.93 21.88
C MET A 195 -18.91 3.52 21.76
N SER A 196 -19.96 2.69 21.79
CA SER A 196 -21.35 3.14 21.85
C SER A 196 -21.76 3.71 23.21
N ASN A 197 -21.02 3.39 24.30
CA ASN A 197 -21.29 3.94 25.63
C ASN A 197 -20.53 5.27 25.80
N PRO A 198 -21.23 6.43 25.90
CA PRO A 198 -20.57 7.73 25.97
C PRO A 198 -19.62 7.89 27.16
N THR A 199 -19.92 7.25 28.29
CA THR A 199 -19.08 7.32 29.49
C THR A 199 -17.76 6.60 29.28
N GLU A 200 -17.79 5.38 28.74
CA GLU A 200 -16.57 4.59 28.49
C GLU A 200 -15.76 5.14 27.32
N ARG A 201 -16.43 5.51 26.23
CA ARG A 201 -15.80 6.22 25.11
C ARG A 201 -15.05 7.45 25.60
N LYS A 202 -15.68 8.30 26.41
CA LYS A 202 -15.05 9.51 26.94
C LYS A 202 -13.78 9.22 27.74
N LYS A 203 -13.79 8.20 28.62
CA LYS A 203 -12.58 7.82 29.38
C LYS A 203 -11.43 7.43 28.48
N ILE A 204 -11.69 6.59 27.46
CA ILE A 204 -10.67 6.15 26.51
C ILE A 204 -10.13 7.35 25.73
N LEU A 205 -11.01 8.22 25.23
CA LEU A 205 -10.60 9.41 24.51
C LEU A 205 -9.79 10.37 25.39
N GLU A 206 -10.13 10.57 26.66
CA GLU A 206 -9.33 11.38 27.59
C GLU A 206 -7.91 10.84 27.78
N VAL A 207 -7.75 9.51 27.84
CA VAL A 207 -6.44 8.85 27.88
C VAL A 207 -5.65 9.13 26.60
N LEU A 208 -6.27 8.93 25.43
CA LEU A 208 -5.59 9.17 24.15
C LEU A 208 -5.22 10.66 23.97
N LEU A 209 -6.07 11.58 24.42
CA LEU A 209 -5.76 13.01 24.42
C LEU A 209 -4.60 13.36 25.35
N THR A 210 -4.44 12.64 26.46
CA THR A 210 -3.28 12.79 27.35
C THR A 210 -2.01 12.30 26.66
N ALA A 211 -2.09 11.20 25.91
CA ALA A 211 -0.95 10.64 25.16
C ALA A 211 -0.44 11.57 24.07
N VAL A 212 -1.32 12.16 23.25
CA VAL A 212 -0.90 13.09 22.18
C VAL A 212 -0.33 14.41 22.72
N LYS A 213 -0.64 14.76 23.97
CA LYS A 213 -0.06 15.91 24.69
C LYS A 213 1.23 15.57 25.45
N HIS A 214 1.65 14.30 25.47
CA HIS A 214 2.82 13.85 26.23
C HIS A 214 4.13 14.44 25.69
N ASN A 215 5.13 14.72 26.52
CA ASN A 215 6.38 15.35 26.05
C ASN A 215 7.24 14.47 25.14
N HIS A 216 7.09 13.14 25.22
CA HIS A 216 7.89 12.17 24.46
C HIS A 216 7.29 11.91 23.05
N PRO A 217 8.03 12.16 21.95
CA PRO A 217 7.51 12.02 20.58
C PRO A 217 6.92 10.65 20.24
N ALA A 218 7.59 9.56 20.64
CA ALA A 218 7.06 8.20 20.40
C ALA A 218 5.74 7.89 21.14
N ILE A 219 5.51 8.47 22.33
CA ILE A 219 4.22 8.32 23.04
C ILE A 219 3.13 9.11 22.31
N LYS A 220 3.45 10.34 21.85
CA LYS A 220 2.53 11.10 20.99
C LYS A 220 2.16 10.32 19.74
N THR A 221 3.16 9.75 19.07
CA THR A 221 3.00 8.94 17.85
C THR A 221 2.04 7.78 18.08
N LYS A 222 2.25 7.00 19.15
CA LYS A 222 1.34 5.91 19.51
C LYS A 222 -0.08 6.40 19.83
N GLY A 223 -0.21 7.54 20.52
CA GLY A 223 -1.49 8.19 20.76
C GLY A 223 -2.21 8.56 19.46
N PHE A 224 -1.51 9.17 18.51
CA PHE A 224 -2.07 9.51 17.20
C PHE A 224 -2.47 8.28 16.38
N GLN A 225 -1.68 7.20 16.42
CA GLN A 225 -2.03 5.92 15.77
C GLN A 225 -3.34 5.36 16.34
N ALA A 226 -3.50 5.33 17.66
CA ALA A 226 -4.74 4.90 18.29
C ALA A 226 -5.94 5.80 17.91
N ILE A 227 -5.71 7.11 17.78
CA ILE A 227 -6.74 8.05 17.32
C ILE A 227 -7.08 7.85 15.84
N SER A 228 -6.13 7.47 15.00
CA SER A 228 -6.42 7.06 13.61
C SER A 228 -7.32 5.83 13.59
N THR A 229 -7.03 4.81 14.40
CA THR A 229 -7.89 3.61 14.56
C THR A 229 -9.30 3.99 15.03
N PHE A 230 -9.42 4.90 16.01
CA PHE A 230 -10.71 5.45 16.43
C PHE A 230 -11.44 6.18 15.30
N THR A 231 -10.71 6.99 14.52
CA THR A 231 -11.27 7.78 13.42
C THR A 231 -11.79 6.89 12.30
N GLU A 232 -11.08 5.80 11.98
CA GLU A 232 -11.50 4.83 10.95
C GLU A 232 -12.79 4.10 11.31
N LEU A 233 -12.97 3.79 12.59
CA LEU A 233 -14.13 3.01 13.05
C LEU A 233 -15.31 3.90 13.48
N TYR A 234 -15.04 5.11 13.97
CA TYR A 234 -16.00 5.93 14.71
C TYR A 234 -15.92 7.44 14.42
N ILE A 235 -15.66 7.82 13.16
CA ILE A 235 -15.57 9.23 12.71
C ILE A 235 -16.73 10.13 13.18
N GLU A 236 -17.94 9.58 13.35
CA GLU A 236 -19.12 10.29 13.86
C GLU A 236 -18.93 10.90 15.26
N TYR A 237 -18.05 10.33 16.09
CA TYR A 237 -17.72 10.84 17.42
C TYR A 237 -16.45 11.72 17.43
N PHE A 238 -15.80 11.96 16.29
CA PHE A 238 -14.54 12.71 16.24
C PHE A 238 -14.65 14.15 16.76
N SER A 239 -15.84 14.75 16.67
CA SER A 239 -16.11 16.09 17.21
C SER A 239 -15.83 16.22 18.72
N GLU A 240 -15.86 15.12 19.48
CA GLU A 240 -15.52 15.08 20.91
C GLU A 240 -14.06 15.42 21.20
N ILE A 241 -13.16 15.15 20.23
CA ILE A 241 -11.71 15.35 20.38
C ILE A 241 -11.13 16.37 19.39
N GLY A 242 -11.85 16.67 18.30
CA GLY A 242 -11.32 17.38 17.13
C GLY A 242 -10.62 18.70 17.46
N LYS A 243 -11.15 19.50 18.39
CA LYS A 243 -10.52 20.76 18.82
C LYS A 243 -9.13 20.54 19.42
N THR A 244 -9.01 19.59 20.34
CA THR A 244 -7.71 19.28 20.96
C THR A 244 -6.72 18.71 19.95
N ILE A 245 -7.20 17.85 19.04
CA ILE A 245 -6.35 17.27 17.99
C ILE A 245 -5.83 18.34 17.05
N MET A 246 -6.65 19.33 16.71
CA MET A 246 -6.21 20.51 15.97
C MET A 246 -5.14 21.31 16.68
N GLU A 247 -5.34 21.66 17.95
CA GLU A 247 -4.37 22.42 18.74
C GLU A 247 -3.00 21.70 18.76
N VAL A 248 -2.99 20.40 19.07
CA VAL A 248 -1.76 19.60 19.14
C VAL A 248 -1.14 19.40 17.74
N THR A 249 -1.96 19.22 16.70
CA THR A 249 -1.49 19.17 15.31
C THR A 249 -0.73 20.44 14.97
N SER A 250 -1.34 21.60 15.21
CA SER A 250 -0.76 22.90 14.90
C SER A 250 0.59 23.09 15.61
N ASP A 251 0.71 22.67 16.86
CA ASP A 251 1.95 22.75 17.62
C ASP A 251 3.04 21.81 17.08
N ILE A 252 2.67 20.64 16.55
CA ILE A 252 3.62 19.68 15.95
C ILE A 252 4.09 20.14 14.57
N LEU A 253 3.17 20.58 13.71
CA LEU A 253 3.52 21.00 12.35
C LEU A 253 4.32 22.32 12.31
N LYS A 254 4.26 23.14 13.37
CA LYS A 254 5.10 24.34 13.53
C LYS A 254 6.52 24.06 14.02
N GLN A 255 6.79 22.85 14.53
CA GLN A 255 8.12 22.53 15.04
C GLN A 255 9.12 22.41 13.88
N PRO A 256 10.39 22.84 14.10
CA PRO A 256 11.42 22.69 13.09
C PRO A 256 11.66 21.20 12.83
N MET A 257 11.91 20.88 11.55
CA MET A 257 12.15 19.51 11.13
C MET A 257 13.41 18.94 11.79
N SER A 258 13.29 17.75 12.37
CA SER A 258 14.38 16.95 12.91
C SER A 258 14.00 15.47 12.79
N ILE A 259 14.99 14.58 12.79
CA ILE A 259 14.77 13.13 12.64
C ILE A 259 13.75 12.59 13.66
N GLU A 260 13.75 13.10 14.89
CA GLU A 260 12.84 12.65 15.96
C GLU A 260 11.40 13.14 15.80
N ILE A 261 11.20 14.27 15.12
CA ILE A 261 9.89 14.93 14.96
C ILE A 261 9.27 14.60 13.60
N GLU A 262 10.08 14.28 12.60
CA GLU A 262 9.62 13.99 11.23
C GLU A 262 8.59 12.85 11.21
N ASP A 263 8.87 11.72 11.86
CA ASP A 263 7.93 10.60 11.96
C ASP A 263 6.62 10.98 12.64
N LEU A 264 6.70 11.87 13.65
CA LEU A 264 5.52 12.40 14.33
C LEU A 264 4.72 13.34 13.41
N GLN A 265 5.38 14.21 12.63
CA GLN A 265 4.74 15.07 11.64
C GLN A 265 4.05 14.24 10.55
N LYS A 266 4.72 13.22 10.01
CA LYS A 266 4.14 12.25 9.07
C LYS A 266 2.90 11.59 9.67
N THR A 267 2.99 11.08 10.89
CA THR A 267 1.87 10.44 11.59
C THR A 267 0.65 11.36 11.74
N VAL A 268 0.89 12.63 12.10
CA VAL A 268 -0.19 13.63 12.23
C VAL A 268 -0.80 13.97 10.88
N LEU A 269 0.00 14.10 9.83
CA LEU A 269 -0.49 14.33 8.46
C LEU A 269 -1.33 13.15 7.95
N HIS A 270 -0.93 11.90 8.26
CA HIS A 270 -1.72 10.71 7.96
C HIS A 270 -3.05 10.68 8.70
N LEU A 271 -3.10 11.08 9.98
CA LEU A 271 -4.38 11.20 10.69
C LEU A 271 -5.35 12.12 9.94
N TRP A 272 -4.90 13.28 9.46
CA TRP A 272 -5.78 14.21 8.72
C TRP A 272 -6.23 13.66 7.37
N ARG A 273 -5.43 12.81 6.71
CA ARG A 273 -5.88 12.03 5.54
C ARG A 273 -6.98 11.06 5.93
N THR A 274 -6.79 10.31 7.02
CA THR A 274 -7.79 9.39 7.57
C THR A 274 -9.09 10.12 7.93
N VAL A 275 -9.02 11.30 8.54
CA VAL A 275 -10.20 12.14 8.82
C VAL A 275 -10.90 12.52 7.51
N ALA A 276 -10.17 13.01 6.51
CA ALA A 276 -10.72 13.44 5.25
C ALA A 276 -11.40 12.30 4.48
N SER A 277 -10.76 11.13 4.38
CA SER A 277 -11.32 9.96 3.70
C SER A 277 -12.53 9.39 4.42
N ASN A 278 -12.50 9.30 5.75
CA ASN A 278 -13.59 8.74 6.53
C ASN A 278 -14.79 9.69 6.63
N GLU A 279 -14.58 11.02 6.66
CA GLU A 279 -15.66 12.00 6.55
C GLU A 279 -16.42 11.84 5.22
N ARG A 280 -15.70 11.78 4.10
CA ARG A 280 -16.32 11.55 2.78
C ARG A 280 -17.10 10.24 2.75
N ARG A 281 -16.45 9.15 3.16
CA ARG A 281 -17.06 7.82 3.18
C ARG A 281 -18.31 7.80 4.07
N TYR A 282 -18.29 8.44 5.23
CA TYR A 282 -19.45 8.54 6.11
C TYR A 282 -20.60 9.30 5.44
N ASN A 283 -20.32 10.47 4.87
CA ASN A 283 -21.33 11.29 4.19
C ASN A 283 -21.94 10.58 2.97
N ASP A 284 -21.13 9.81 2.23
CA ASP A 284 -21.59 9.01 1.09
C ASP A 284 -22.46 7.81 1.53
N HIS A 285 -22.11 7.14 2.63
CA HIS A 285 -22.86 5.97 3.13
C HIS A 285 -24.14 6.36 3.87
N TYR A 286 -24.17 7.54 4.50
CA TYR A 286 -25.30 8.04 5.29
C TYR A 286 -25.80 9.40 4.78
N PRO A 287 -26.28 9.49 3.52
CA PRO A 287 -26.65 10.77 2.90
C PRO A 287 -27.87 11.45 3.54
N ASN A 288 -28.65 10.72 4.34
CA ASN A 288 -29.82 11.25 5.06
C ASN A 288 -29.46 11.85 6.43
N ASN A 289 -28.25 11.58 6.95
CA ASN A 289 -27.78 12.20 8.19
C ASN A 289 -27.27 13.62 7.89
N PRO A 290 -27.25 14.53 8.88
CA PRO A 290 -26.52 15.78 8.75
C PRO A 290 -25.06 15.47 8.39
N PRO A 291 -24.51 16.05 7.30
CA PRO A 291 -23.17 15.73 6.86
C PRO A 291 -22.15 16.17 7.92
N LEU A 292 -21.17 15.31 8.17
CA LEU A 292 -19.99 15.68 8.93
C LEU A 292 -19.22 16.75 8.14
N LYS A 293 -18.75 17.77 8.86
CA LYS A 293 -18.02 18.93 8.31
C LYS A 293 -16.74 19.20 9.10
N ILE A 294 -16.04 18.14 9.48
CA ILE A 294 -14.83 18.21 10.31
C ILE A 294 -13.74 18.92 9.50
N VAL A 295 -13.46 18.46 8.28
CA VAL A 295 -12.40 19.03 7.43
C VAL A 295 -12.66 20.51 7.14
N ILE A 296 -13.88 20.86 6.75
CA ILE A 296 -14.27 22.26 6.49
C ILE A 296 -14.02 23.14 7.72
N SER A 297 -14.24 22.63 8.93
CA SER A 297 -14.06 23.41 10.16
C SER A 297 -12.60 23.73 10.51
N VAL A 298 -11.63 23.02 9.91
CA VAL A 298 -10.20 23.12 10.27
C VAL A 298 -9.28 23.54 9.13
N ILE A 299 -9.77 23.49 7.88
CA ILE A 299 -8.96 23.70 6.68
C ILE A 299 -8.24 25.06 6.68
N ASP A 300 -8.87 26.11 7.21
CA ASP A 300 -8.30 27.45 7.21
C ASP A 300 -7.04 27.56 8.08
N GLU A 301 -6.96 26.77 9.16
CA GLU A 301 -5.78 26.69 10.01
C GLU A 301 -4.73 25.72 9.43
N LEU A 302 -5.16 24.53 8.99
CA LEU A 302 -4.24 23.48 8.52
C LEU A 302 -3.54 23.83 7.21
N LYS A 303 -4.24 24.45 6.25
CA LYS A 303 -3.74 24.64 4.89
C LYS A 303 -2.38 25.33 4.85
N ASN A 304 -2.19 26.38 5.65
CA ASN A 304 -0.95 27.15 5.66
C ASN A 304 0.22 26.37 6.27
N LEU A 305 -0.05 25.55 7.29
CA LEU A 305 0.95 24.69 7.92
C LEU A 305 1.42 23.61 6.94
N ILE A 306 0.47 22.97 6.26
CA ILE A 306 0.76 21.93 5.27
C ILE A 306 1.52 22.53 4.08
N ILE A 307 1.06 23.66 3.54
CA ILE A 307 1.75 24.38 2.45
C ILE A 307 3.19 24.70 2.85
N HIS A 308 3.44 25.16 4.09
CA HIS A 308 4.80 25.41 4.56
C HIS A 308 5.67 24.14 4.49
N ILE A 309 5.16 23.01 4.96
CA ILE A 309 5.87 21.71 4.94
C ILE A 309 6.16 21.22 3.51
N ILE A 310 5.28 21.49 2.53
CA ILE A 310 5.54 21.14 1.12
C ILE A 310 6.87 21.73 0.64
N SER A 311 7.31 22.88 1.17
CA SER A 311 8.59 23.49 0.78
C SER A 311 9.83 22.80 1.37
N PHE A 312 9.68 21.81 2.24
CA PHE A 312 10.77 21.08 2.88
C PHE A 312 11.32 20.02 1.92
N VAL A 313 11.98 20.51 0.86
CA VAL A 313 12.71 19.70 -0.11
C VAL A 313 14.17 20.11 -0.08
N ASP A 314 15.07 19.13 -0.02
CA ASP A 314 16.51 19.38 0.16
C ASP A 314 17.27 19.49 -1.17
N ASP A 315 16.97 18.63 -2.15
CA ASP A 315 17.66 18.60 -3.44
C ASP A 315 16.79 19.15 -4.60
N PRO A 316 17.26 20.16 -5.36
CA PRO A 316 16.56 20.67 -6.54
C PRO A 316 16.59 19.75 -7.77
N ASN A 317 17.33 18.65 -7.75
CA ASN A 317 17.56 17.74 -8.88
C ASN A 317 17.01 16.33 -8.66
N ASP A 318 16.75 15.94 -7.42
CA ASP A 318 16.23 14.61 -7.09
C ASP A 318 14.70 14.60 -7.03
N ASP A 319 14.14 13.43 -7.33
CA ASP A 319 12.71 13.18 -7.18
C ASP A 319 12.34 13.10 -5.70
N ILE A 320 11.07 13.36 -5.39
CA ILE A 320 10.57 13.32 -4.01
C ILE A 320 10.08 11.91 -3.72
N ASP A 321 10.63 11.28 -2.67
CA ASP A 321 10.21 9.94 -2.26
C ASP A 321 8.78 9.96 -1.70
N GLU A 322 8.01 8.91 -1.93
CA GLU A 322 6.63 8.81 -1.43
C GLU A 322 6.54 8.85 0.11
N ASN A 323 7.63 8.48 0.79
CA ASN A 323 7.77 8.55 2.24
C ASN A 323 8.34 9.90 2.74
N ASP A 324 8.72 10.82 1.85
CA ASP A 324 9.21 12.14 2.27
C ASP A 324 8.08 12.97 2.87
N LEU A 325 8.42 13.77 3.89
CA LEU A 325 7.45 14.61 4.59
C LEU A 325 6.74 15.59 3.64
N SER A 326 7.46 16.12 2.65
CA SER A 326 6.91 17.04 1.64
C SER A 326 5.93 16.35 0.69
N PHE A 327 6.14 15.07 0.36
CA PHE A 327 5.19 14.26 -0.42
C PHE A 327 3.94 13.98 0.40
N ILE A 328 4.10 13.52 1.64
CA ILE A 328 2.99 13.24 2.55
C ILE A 328 2.15 14.51 2.77
N ALA A 329 2.78 15.69 2.90
CA ALA A 329 2.08 16.96 2.99
C ALA A 329 1.27 17.31 1.73
N GLN A 330 1.80 17.06 0.52
CA GLN A 330 1.08 17.22 -0.73
C GLN A 330 -0.16 16.32 -0.79
N ASP A 331 0.00 15.05 -0.43
CA ASP A 331 -1.07 14.07 -0.36
C ASP A 331 -2.15 14.48 0.66
N THR A 332 -1.75 14.94 1.85
CA THR A 332 -2.68 15.44 2.86
C THR A 332 -3.44 16.67 2.36
N LEU A 333 -2.77 17.64 1.74
CA LEU A 333 -3.46 18.82 1.19
C LEU A 333 -4.46 18.42 0.09
N TYR A 334 -4.10 17.48 -0.79
CA TYR A 334 -5.00 16.98 -1.82
C TYR A 334 -6.23 16.30 -1.21
N ASP A 335 -6.04 15.38 -0.25
CA ASP A 335 -7.14 14.71 0.43
C ASP A 335 -8.06 15.70 1.14
N LEU A 336 -7.53 16.72 1.82
CA LEU A 336 -8.35 17.76 2.43
C LEU A 336 -9.09 18.59 1.37
N SER A 337 -8.44 18.93 0.26
CA SER A 337 -9.02 19.71 -0.85
C SER A 337 -10.22 19.00 -1.47
N VAL A 338 -10.12 17.69 -1.70
CA VAL A 338 -11.23 16.88 -2.24
C VAL A 338 -12.44 16.88 -1.29
N SER A 339 -12.23 16.97 0.03
CA SER A 339 -13.34 17.03 1.01
C SER A 339 -14.01 18.41 1.07
N VAL A 340 -13.28 19.51 0.81
CA VAL A 340 -13.84 20.88 0.87
C VAL A 340 -14.33 21.39 -0.48
N GLY A 341 -13.86 20.81 -1.58
CA GLY A 341 -14.19 21.22 -2.95
C GLY A 341 -13.37 22.42 -3.46
N SER A 342 -13.80 22.97 -4.59
CA SER A 342 -13.04 23.96 -5.38
C SER A 342 -12.94 25.35 -4.76
N GLY A 343 -13.69 25.62 -3.68
CA GLY A 343 -13.63 26.90 -2.97
C GLY A 343 -12.21 27.23 -2.49
N LEU A 344 -11.43 26.21 -2.13
CA LEU A 344 -10.04 26.39 -1.69
C LEU A 344 -9.15 26.88 -2.84
N LEU A 345 -9.25 26.28 -4.03
CA LEU A 345 -8.55 26.73 -5.24
C LEU A 345 -8.87 28.20 -5.52
N VAL A 346 -10.15 28.56 -5.55
CA VAL A 346 -10.59 29.95 -5.82
C VAL A 346 -9.97 30.93 -4.81
N SER A 347 -10.00 30.58 -3.52
CA SER A 347 -9.50 31.46 -2.46
C SER A 347 -7.99 31.69 -2.50
N LEU A 348 -7.20 30.67 -2.84
CA LEU A 348 -5.74 30.72 -2.81
C LEU A 348 -5.12 31.13 -4.15
N SER A 349 -5.88 31.07 -5.25
CA SER A 349 -5.37 31.33 -6.60
C SER A 349 -4.63 32.67 -6.76
N PRO A 350 -5.13 33.83 -6.26
CA PRO A 350 -4.41 35.09 -6.43
C PRO A 350 -3.01 35.07 -5.81
N GLN A 351 -2.88 34.43 -4.64
CA GLN A 351 -1.59 34.26 -3.97
C GLN A 351 -0.69 33.31 -4.77
N ILE A 352 -1.19 32.11 -5.13
CA ILE A 352 -0.42 31.09 -5.86
C ILE A 352 0.12 31.65 -7.18
N LEU A 353 -0.71 32.36 -7.96
CA LEU A 353 -0.32 32.95 -9.24
C LEU A 353 0.85 33.93 -9.08
N SER A 354 0.87 34.72 -8.01
CA SER A 354 1.97 35.66 -7.74
C SER A 354 3.29 34.95 -7.41
N LEU A 355 3.22 33.74 -6.85
CA LEU A 355 4.40 32.99 -6.38
C LEU A 355 5.14 32.26 -7.49
N TYR A 356 4.53 32.03 -8.66
CA TYR A 356 5.19 31.38 -9.79
C TYR A 356 6.42 32.14 -10.31
N THR A 357 6.52 33.44 -10.06
CA THR A 357 7.67 34.28 -10.47
C THR A 357 8.64 34.58 -9.34
N ASN A 358 8.47 33.93 -8.17
CA ASN A 358 9.31 34.18 -7.01
C ASN A 358 10.78 33.81 -7.30
N PRO A 359 11.77 34.62 -6.87
CA PRO A 359 13.19 34.29 -7.07
C PRO A 359 13.61 32.98 -6.37
N ASP A 360 12.99 32.65 -5.23
CA ASP A 360 13.26 31.40 -4.52
C ASP A 360 12.56 30.23 -5.21
N TRP A 361 13.36 29.25 -5.64
CA TRP A 361 12.87 28.07 -6.33
C TRP A 361 12.00 27.20 -5.44
N LYS A 362 12.23 27.16 -4.12
CA LYS A 362 11.41 26.39 -3.17
C LYS A 362 10.00 26.98 -3.05
N ILE A 363 9.89 28.30 -3.17
CA ILE A 363 8.59 28.99 -3.18
C ILE A 363 7.86 28.72 -4.50
N ARG A 364 8.57 28.69 -5.63
CA ARG A 364 7.97 28.29 -6.92
C ARG A 364 7.49 26.83 -6.88
N PHE A 365 8.31 25.93 -6.35
CA PHE A 365 7.96 24.52 -6.13
C PHE A 365 6.69 24.40 -5.27
N GLN A 366 6.69 25.04 -4.10
CA GLN A 366 5.55 25.06 -3.18
C GLN A 366 4.28 25.57 -3.88
N ALA A 367 4.37 26.63 -4.69
CA ALA A 367 3.22 27.17 -5.42
C ALA A 367 2.68 26.20 -6.49
N LEU A 368 3.57 25.52 -7.22
CA LEU A 368 3.22 24.50 -8.22
C LEU A 368 2.55 23.29 -7.55
N SER A 369 3.17 22.73 -6.52
CA SER A 369 2.64 21.61 -5.74
C SER A 369 1.32 21.95 -5.08
N THR A 370 1.22 23.13 -4.44
CA THR A 370 -0.04 23.61 -3.85
C THR A 370 -1.13 23.65 -4.92
N PHE A 371 -0.88 24.28 -6.07
CA PHE A 371 -1.84 24.28 -7.18
C PHE A 371 -2.28 22.87 -7.55
N ALA A 372 -1.35 21.93 -7.76
CA ALA A 372 -1.68 20.55 -8.11
C ALA A 372 -2.55 19.84 -7.05
N CYS A 373 -2.29 20.09 -5.75
CA CYS A 373 -3.09 19.56 -4.66
C CYS A 373 -4.52 20.13 -4.62
N LEU A 374 -4.69 21.38 -5.06
CA LEU A 374 -6.00 22.04 -5.08
C LEU A 374 -6.85 21.68 -6.30
N VAL A 375 -6.29 21.02 -7.32
CA VAL A 375 -7.05 20.54 -8.48
C VAL A 375 -7.79 19.26 -8.09
N VAL A 376 -9.11 19.37 -7.95
CA VAL A 376 -10.01 18.29 -7.51
C VAL A 376 -10.97 17.88 -8.62
N PRO A 377 -11.52 16.65 -8.62
CA PRO A 377 -12.38 16.17 -9.71
C PRO A 377 -13.74 16.90 -9.81
N ASN A 378 -14.12 17.34 -11.01
CA ASN A 378 -15.46 17.81 -11.39
C ASN A 378 -16.06 18.98 -10.58
N ASP A 379 -15.23 19.77 -9.88
CA ASP A 379 -15.70 20.88 -9.05
C ASP A 379 -15.02 22.21 -9.37
N ASP A 380 -13.87 22.19 -10.06
CA ASP A 380 -13.03 23.39 -10.25
C ASP A 380 -13.49 24.31 -11.40
N PRO A 381 -13.30 25.63 -11.25
CA PRO A 381 -13.57 26.57 -12.32
C PRO A 381 -12.58 26.41 -13.49
N ILE A 382 -13.09 25.93 -14.64
CA ILE A 382 -12.31 25.70 -15.87
C ILE A 382 -11.51 26.95 -16.30
N THR A 383 -12.09 28.15 -16.15
CA THR A 383 -11.43 29.41 -16.51
C THR A 383 -10.18 29.67 -15.66
N LEU A 384 -10.27 29.35 -14.36
CA LEU A 384 -9.18 29.51 -13.41
C LEU A 384 -8.08 28.48 -13.66
N LEU A 385 -8.45 27.22 -13.91
CA LEU A 385 -7.49 26.19 -14.31
C LEU A 385 -6.70 26.59 -15.56
N ARG A 386 -7.38 27.11 -16.60
CA ARG A 386 -6.71 27.64 -17.81
C ARG A 386 -5.74 28.77 -17.47
N GLN A 387 -6.12 29.68 -16.59
CA GLN A 387 -5.26 30.78 -16.17
C GLN A 387 -3.97 30.27 -15.51
N HIS A 388 -4.08 29.32 -14.56
CA HIS A 388 -2.91 28.71 -13.92
C HIS A 388 -2.04 27.99 -14.94
N VAL A 389 -2.63 27.13 -15.77
CA VAL A 389 -1.93 26.38 -16.82
C VAL A 389 -1.14 27.32 -17.74
N ASN A 390 -1.76 28.42 -18.20
CA ASN A 390 -1.09 29.40 -19.05
C ASN A 390 0.11 30.08 -18.37
N GLN A 391 0.07 30.27 -17.05
CA GLN A 391 1.17 30.85 -16.29
C GLN A 391 2.31 29.86 -16.07
N ILE A 392 1.99 28.61 -15.67
CA ILE A 392 3.01 27.60 -15.33
C ILE A 392 3.76 27.09 -16.57
N VAL A 393 3.20 27.22 -17.79
CA VAL A 393 3.92 26.92 -19.04
C VAL A 393 5.22 27.71 -19.17
N ASN A 394 5.26 28.93 -18.65
CA ASN A 394 6.48 29.75 -18.67
C ASN A 394 7.62 29.11 -17.86
N LEU A 395 7.29 28.22 -16.93
CA LEU A 395 8.23 27.50 -16.06
C LEU A 395 8.75 26.19 -16.68
N PHE A 396 8.39 25.85 -17.92
CA PHE A 396 9.07 24.76 -18.65
C PHE A 396 10.58 24.99 -18.79
N ASN A 397 11.02 26.25 -18.74
CA ASN A 397 12.44 26.63 -18.76
C ASN A 397 12.94 27.09 -17.39
N ASP A 398 12.28 26.70 -16.28
CA ASP A 398 12.76 27.02 -14.94
C ASP A 398 14.21 26.53 -14.75
N PRO A 399 15.11 27.28 -14.09
CA PRO A 399 16.48 26.83 -13.87
C PRO A 399 16.56 25.53 -13.04
N VAL A 400 15.58 25.29 -12.16
CA VAL A 400 15.57 24.13 -11.25
C VAL A 400 14.82 22.96 -11.88
N PRO A 401 15.46 21.78 -12.03
CA PRO A 401 14.82 20.61 -12.64
C PRO A 401 13.55 20.15 -11.94
N LEU A 402 13.54 20.14 -10.61
CA LEU A 402 12.36 19.76 -9.84
C LEU A 402 11.15 20.62 -10.22
N ASN A 403 11.31 21.94 -10.33
CA ASN A 403 10.22 22.82 -10.78
C ASN A 403 9.74 22.48 -12.19
N ARG A 404 10.66 22.21 -13.14
CA ARG A 404 10.29 21.80 -14.50
C ARG A 404 9.46 20.51 -14.49
N ALA A 405 9.86 19.53 -13.68
CA ALA A 405 9.12 18.28 -13.48
C ALA A 405 7.75 18.51 -12.81
N THR A 406 7.68 19.36 -11.79
CA THR A 406 6.42 19.70 -11.10
C THR A 406 5.43 20.41 -12.01
N VAL A 407 5.87 21.29 -12.93
CA VAL A 407 4.99 21.89 -13.94
C VAL A 407 4.29 20.82 -14.78
N ILE A 408 5.04 19.81 -15.22
CA ILE A 408 4.49 18.70 -15.98
C ILE A 408 3.49 17.91 -15.12
N TYR A 409 3.81 17.67 -13.84
CA TYR A 409 2.90 17.03 -12.89
C TYR A 409 1.59 17.81 -12.70
N CYS A 410 1.64 19.14 -12.55
CA CYS A 410 0.45 20.00 -12.47
C CYS A 410 -0.44 19.81 -13.71
N ILE A 411 0.15 19.80 -14.91
CA ILE A 411 -0.57 19.62 -16.17
C ILE A 411 -1.21 18.22 -16.23
N ILE A 412 -0.46 17.18 -15.86
CA ILE A 412 -0.96 15.80 -15.76
C ILE A 412 -2.20 15.75 -14.86
N LYS A 413 -2.13 16.38 -13.68
CA LYS A 413 -3.23 16.42 -12.71
C LYS A 413 -4.47 17.07 -13.30
N CYS A 414 -4.32 18.23 -13.97
CA CYS A 414 -5.44 18.87 -14.62
C CYS A 414 -6.02 18.05 -15.77
N ILE A 415 -5.19 17.36 -16.57
CA ILE A 415 -5.67 16.50 -17.66
C ILE A 415 -6.46 15.31 -17.12
N LYS A 416 -6.01 14.68 -16.02
CA LYS A 416 -6.72 13.55 -15.40
C LYS A 416 -8.15 13.91 -14.98
N HIS A 417 -8.37 15.13 -14.50
CA HIS A 417 -9.68 15.57 -14.02
C HIS A 417 -10.49 16.32 -15.09
N TYR A 418 -9.84 16.98 -16.06
CA TYR A 418 -10.47 17.86 -17.04
C TYR A 418 -9.96 17.61 -18.48
N PRO A 419 -9.97 16.38 -19.00
CA PRO A 419 -9.28 16.00 -20.24
C PRO A 419 -9.71 16.84 -21.46
N LYS A 420 -11.01 17.11 -21.59
CA LYS A 420 -11.58 17.90 -22.71
C LYS A 420 -11.14 19.37 -22.73
N MET A 421 -10.62 19.90 -21.62
CA MET A 421 -10.12 21.28 -21.56
C MET A 421 -8.79 21.44 -22.32
N PHE A 422 -8.03 20.36 -22.46
CA PHE A 422 -6.62 20.42 -22.85
C PHE A 422 -6.35 20.16 -24.32
N ASP A 423 -7.34 19.91 -25.16
CA ASP A 423 -7.11 19.60 -26.58
C ASP A 423 -6.28 20.67 -27.31
N ASP A 424 -6.61 21.96 -27.14
CA ASP A 424 -5.86 23.05 -27.78
C ASP A 424 -4.50 23.29 -27.13
N PHE A 425 -4.41 23.09 -25.81
CA PHE A 425 -3.15 23.14 -25.09
C PHE A 425 -2.17 22.08 -25.61
N LEU A 426 -2.64 20.84 -25.78
CA LEU A 426 -1.84 19.70 -26.21
C LEU A 426 -1.37 19.85 -27.66
N LYS A 427 -2.18 20.42 -28.54
CA LYS A 427 -1.75 20.78 -29.91
C LYS A 427 -0.54 21.71 -29.94
N ILE A 428 -0.44 22.62 -28.97
CA ILE A 428 0.64 23.63 -28.91
C ILE A 428 1.85 23.11 -28.14
N HIS A 429 1.62 22.42 -27.02
CA HIS A 429 2.67 22.17 -26.04
C HIS A 429 3.17 20.72 -25.97
N ALA A 430 2.51 19.73 -26.59
CA ALA A 430 2.96 18.33 -26.50
C ALA A 430 4.38 18.13 -27.08
N SER A 431 4.71 18.80 -28.18
CA SER A 431 6.06 18.78 -28.77
C SER A 431 7.09 19.45 -27.86
N ASN A 432 6.73 20.55 -27.19
CA ASN A 432 7.60 21.23 -26.22
C ASN A 432 7.88 20.31 -25.03
N VAL A 433 6.86 19.68 -24.46
CA VAL A 433 7.04 18.70 -23.36
C VAL A 433 7.91 17.53 -23.82
N PHE A 434 7.73 17.02 -25.03
CA PHE A 434 8.60 15.96 -25.56
C PHE A 434 10.06 16.42 -25.69
N SER A 435 10.31 17.66 -26.10
CA SER A 435 11.67 18.19 -26.22
C SER A 435 12.44 18.22 -24.89
N MET A 436 11.71 18.31 -23.77
CA MET A 436 12.26 18.25 -22.42
C MET A 436 12.77 16.86 -22.03
N PHE A 437 12.50 15.80 -22.80
CA PHE A 437 13.07 14.47 -22.55
C PHE A 437 14.61 14.42 -22.72
N LYS A 438 15.23 15.48 -23.26
CA LYS A 438 16.69 15.62 -23.36
C LYS A 438 17.35 16.17 -22.09
N ASP A 439 16.55 16.51 -21.09
CA ASP A 439 16.97 17.08 -19.82
C ASP A 439 17.50 15.98 -18.87
N CYS A 440 17.52 16.25 -17.57
CA CYS A 440 17.96 15.35 -16.51
C CYS A 440 16.88 14.30 -16.13
N PRO A 441 17.25 13.27 -15.33
CA PRO A 441 16.40 12.11 -15.06
C PRO A 441 14.99 12.44 -14.51
N ILE A 442 14.86 13.33 -13.54
CA ILE A 442 13.56 13.70 -12.96
C ILE A 442 12.60 14.28 -14.01
N VAL A 443 13.11 15.12 -14.92
CA VAL A 443 12.32 15.70 -16.00
C VAL A 443 11.96 14.64 -17.04
N LYS A 444 12.88 13.72 -17.37
CA LYS A 444 12.56 12.57 -18.24
C LYS A 444 11.42 11.72 -17.68
N LYS A 445 11.44 11.42 -16.38
CA LYS A 445 10.38 10.68 -15.68
C LYS A 445 9.04 11.42 -15.73
N ALA A 446 9.06 12.74 -15.56
CA ALA A 446 7.85 13.57 -15.68
C ALA A 446 7.30 13.57 -17.11
N VAL A 447 8.16 13.72 -18.14
CA VAL A 447 7.75 13.65 -19.56
C VAL A 447 7.19 12.28 -19.92
N SER A 448 7.80 11.20 -19.45
CA SER A 448 7.27 9.83 -19.61
C SER A 448 5.87 9.71 -19.02
N SER A 449 5.69 10.16 -17.77
CA SER A 449 4.39 10.17 -17.09
C SER A 449 3.34 11.00 -17.82
N PHE A 450 3.75 12.10 -18.45
CA PHE A 450 2.87 12.93 -19.27
C PHE A 450 2.35 12.17 -20.49
N PHE A 451 3.23 11.57 -21.29
CA PHE A 451 2.83 10.78 -22.46
C PHE A 451 2.05 9.53 -22.07
N SER A 452 2.43 8.88 -20.97
CA SER A 452 1.69 7.76 -20.41
C SER A 452 0.26 8.18 -20.05
N THR A 453 0.06 9.36 -19.46
CA THR A 453 -1.27 9.84 -19.06
C THR A 453 -2.11 10.24 -20.26
N ILE A 454 -1.61 11.13 -21.12
CA ILE A 454 -2.44 11.67 -22.22
C ILE A 454 -2.84 10.56 -23.20
N CYS A 455 -1.97 9.57 -23.42
CA CYS A 455 -2.25 8.47 -24.35
C CYS A 455 -2.97 7.28 -23.70
N ASP A 456 -3.25 7.31 -22.40
CA ASP A 456 -4.06 6.28 -21.76
C ASP A 456 -5.51 6.37 -22.25
N PRO A 457 -6.06 5.32 -22.87
CA PRO A 457 -7.45 5.30 -23.34
C PRO A 457 -8.49 5.66 -22.26
N GLN A 458 -8.19 5.41 -20.99
CA GLN A 458 -9.11 5.70 -19.87
C GLN A 458 -9.23 7.20 -19.56
N THR A 459 -8.25 8.03 -19.94
CA THR A 459 -8.30 9.47 -19.69
C THR A 459 -9.28 10.20 -20.59
N GLY A 460 -9.70 9.60 -21.70
CA GLY A 460 -10.63 10.22 -22.65
C GLY A 460 -10.02 11.36 -23.48
N VAL A 461 -8.70 11.54 -23.45
CA VAL A 461 -7.98 12.49 -24.33
C VAL A 461 -7.84 11.90 -25.73
N ASN A 462 -8.20 12.68 -26.76
CA ASN A 462 -8.05 12.26 -28.14
C ASN A 462 -6.66 12.63 -28.70
N CYS A 463 -5.65 11.80 -28.40
CA CYS A 463 -4.27 12.06 -28.80
C CYS A 463 -4.03 12.17 -30.30
N LYS A 464 -4.88 11.55 -31.13
CA LYS A 464 -4.77 11.59 -32.59
C LYS A 464 -4.97 13.00 -33.15
N LEU A 465 -5.51 13.94 -32.36
CA LEU A 465 -5.67 15.35 -32.74
C LEU A 465 -4.34 16.13 -32.77
N PHE A 466 -3.31 15.66 -32.06
CA PHE A 466 -2.06 16.41 -31.89
C PHE A 466 -0.77 15.59 -31.99
N LEU A 467 -0.84 14.26 -31.97
CA LEU A 467 0.29 13.37 -32.25
C LEU A 467 0.12 12.72 -33.63
N ASN A 468 0.95 13.16 -34.58
CA ASN A 468 1.03 12.53 -35.90
C ASN A 468 1.95 11.29 -35.87
N GLY A 469 1.97 10.52 -36.95
CA GLY A 469 2.74 9.28 -37.03
C GLY A 469 4.26 9.45 -36.83
N GLU A 470 4.82 10.57 -37.30
CA GLU A 470 6.24 10.87 -37.12
C GLU A 470 6.57 11.15 -35.64
N ALA A 471 5.74 11.96 -34.96
CA ALA A 471 5.88 12.25 -33.54
C ALA A 471 5.78 10.97 -32.70
N VAL A 472 4.79 10.12 -32.98
CA VAL A 472 4.60 8.82 -32.30
C VAL A 472 5.84 7.94 -32.45
N THR A 473 6.37 7.81 -33.67
CA THR A 473 7.58 7.02 -33.93
C THR A 473 8.79 7.59 -33.19
N SER A 474 8.93 8.92 -33.18
CA SER A 474 10.03 9.60 -32.47
C SER A 474 9.96 9.37 -30.96
N ILE A 475 8.78 9.47 -30.37
CA ILE A 475 8.56 9.25 -28.93
C ILE A 475 8.93 7.81 -28.56
N ILE A 476 8.37 6.83 -29.27
CA ILE A 476 8.60 5.41 -28.99
C ILE A 476 10.09 5.06 -29.13
N ARG A 477 10.75 5.49 -30.21
CA ARG A 477 12.19 5.24 -30.39
C ARG A 477 13.01 5.85 -29.27
N THR A 478 12.70 7.09 -28.87
CA THR A 478 13.44 7.78 -27.81
C THR A 478 13.27 7.06 -26.47
N PHE A 479 12.05 6.66 -26.12
CA PHE A 479 11.79 5.91 -24.88
C PHE A 479 12.45 4.53 -24.89
N LEU A 480 12.40 3.79 -26.01
CA LEU A 480 13.07 2.50 -26.12
C LEU A 480 14.59 2.63 -26.06
N ASP A 481 15.17 3.59 -26.76
CA ASP A 481 16.61 3.85 -26.73
C ASP A 481 17.10 4.15 -25.31
N GLU A 482 16.32 4.95 -24.56
CA GLU A 482 16.64 5.24 -23.16
C GLU A 482 16.48 4.00 -22.27
N SER A 483 15.39 3.24 -22.42
CA SER A 483 15.20 1.98 -21.66
C SER A 483 16.26 0.92 -21.96
N MET A 484 16.88 0.93 -23.14
CA MET A 484 17.97 0.02 -23.48
C MET A 484 19.32 0.42 -22.86
N ARG A 485 19.50 1.69 -22.50
CA ARG A 485 20.77 2.25 -21.98
C ARG A 485 20.75 2.54 -20.48
N ASN A 486 19.56 2.80 -19.92
CA ASN A 486 19.40 3.22 -18.54
C ASN A 486 19.55 2.03 -17.57
N THR A 487 20.19 2.26 -16.44
CA THR A 487 20.41 1.27 -15.38
C THR A 487 19.28 1.23 -14.35
N SER A 488 18.47 2.30 -14.27
CA SER A 488 17.35 2.39 -13.34
C SER A 488 16.15 1.59 -13.86
N ILE A 489 15.81 0.50 -13.16
CA ILE A 489 14.67 -0.35 -13.52
C ILE A 489 13.37 0.46 -13.48
N SER A 490 13.15 1.29 -12.46
CA SER A 490 11.91 2.08 -12.31
C SER A 490 11.71 3.09 -13.44
N GLU A 491 12.78 3.66 -13.99
CA GLU A 491 12.71 4.57 -15.13
C GLU A 491 12.43 3.80 -16.42
N CYS A 492 13.12 2.68 -16.64
CA CYS A 492 12.87 1.80 -17.79
C CYS A 492 11.42 1.31 -17.83
N THR A 493 10.84 0.90 -16.70
CA THR A 493 9.45 0.46 -16.64
C THR A 493 8.47 1.60 -16.91
N SER A 494 8.77 2.82 -16.44
CA SER A 494 8.00 4.02 -16.76
C SER A 494 8.00 4.30 -18.27
N TYR A 495 9.16 4.29 -18.92
CA TYR A 495 9.29 4.54 -20.35
C TYR A 495 8.59 3.49 -21.20
N LEU A 496 8.71 2.20 -20.84
CA LEU A 496 8.00 1.11 -21.53
C LEU A 496 6.48 1.23 -21.38
N THR A 497 6.00 1.58 -20.19
CA THR A 497 4.57 1.82 -19.93
C THR A 497 4.05 2.99 -20.77
N ALA A 498 4.81 4.09 -20.81
CA ALA A 498 4.48 5.24 -21.63
C ALA A 498 4.47 4.89 -23.12
N SER A 499 5.45 4.12 -23.62
CA SER A 499 5.45 3.62 -25.01
C SER A 499 4.21 2.77 -25.30
N GLY A 500 3.80 1.89 -24.39
CA GLY A 500 2.59 1.07 -24.55
C GLY A 500 1.32 1.91 -24.66
N ASN A 501 1.17 2.92 -23.81
CA ASN A 501 0.03 3.85 -23.87
C ASN A 501 0.03 4.68 -25.16
N VAL A 502 1.20 5.22 -25.57
CA VAL A 502 1.34 5.93 -26.85
C VAL A 502 0.91 5.05 -28.03
N VAL A 503 1.30 3.78 -28.03
CA VAL A 503 0.88 2.82 -29.07
C VAL A 503 -0.63 2.61 -29.06
N ARG A 504 -1.22 2.31 -27.90
CA ARG A 504 -2.67 2.08 -27.77
C ARG A 504 -3.50 3.29 -28.19
N GLY A 505 -3.09 4.49 -27.77
CA GLY A 505 -3.83 5.72 -28.03
C GLY A 505 -3.69 6.26 -29.46
N CYS A 506 -2.52 6.08 -30.09
CA CYS A 506 -2.17 6.84 -31.29
C CYS A 506 -1.87 5.99 -32.54
N CYS A 507 -1.40 4.75 -32.40
CA CYS A 507 -0.92 3.99 -33.56
C CYS A 507 -2.05 3.47 -34.46
N SER A 508 -1.79 3.46 -35.77
CA SER A 508 -2.51 2.62 -36.73
C SER A 508 -1.95 1.19 -36.71
N GLY A 509 -2.68 0.23 -37.28
CA GLY A 509 -2.21 -1.15 -37.32
C GLY A 509 -0.89 -1.33 -38.10
N GLU A 510 -0.70 -0.62 -39.21
CA GLU A 510 0.56 -0.68 -39.98
C GLU A 510 1.76 -0.12 -39.18
N MET A 511 1.53 0.96 -38.41
CA MET A 511 2.55 1.54 -37.54
C MET A 511 2.90 0.58 -36.41
N ALA A 512 1.91 -0.05 -35.79
CA ALA A 512 2.13 -1.06 -34.76
C ALA A 512 2.97 -2.24 -35.28
N ILE A 513 2.70 -2.72 -36.50
CA ILE A 513 3.52 -3.76 -37.15
C ILE A 513 4.96 -3.29 -37.37
N THR A 514 5.16 -2.03 -37.77
CA THR A 514 6.51 -1.46 -37.95
C THR A 514 7.29 -1.42 -36.64
N ILE A 515 6.62 -1.05 -35.54
CA ILE A 515 7.21 -1.04 -34.19
C ILE A 515 7.53 -2.47 -33.75
N ILE A 516 6.64 -3.44 -33.95
CA ILE A 516 6.90 -4.84 -33.62
C ILE A 516 8.13 -5.36 -34.37
N ARG A 517 8.25 -5.06 -35.67
CA ARG A 517 9.44 -5.46 -36.46
C ARG A 517 10.72 -4.90 -35.86
N PHE A 518 10.73 -3.63 -35.48
CA PHE A 518 11.87 -3.00 -34.82
C PHE A 518 12.22 -3.68 -33.49
N ILE A 519 11.22 -4.00 -32.65
CA ILE A 519 11.46 -4.71 -31.39
C ILE A 519 12.09 -6.08 -31.65
N LEU A 520 11.55 -6.83 -32.61
CA LEU A 520 12.04 -8.16 -32.98
C LEU A 520 13.46 -8.13 -33.58
N SER A 521 13.83 -7.08 -34.32
CA SER A 521 15.17 -6.95 -34.91
C SER A 521 16.21 -6.43 -33.93
N ASP A 522 15.89 -5.33 -33.23
CA ASP A 522 16.90 -4.52 -32.56
C ASP A 522 16.84 -4.63 -31.03
N CYS A 523 15.69 -4.96 -30.45
CA CYS A 523 15.53 -5.00 -28.99
C CYS A 523 15.73 -6.39 -28.36
N MET A 524 15.55 -7.48 -29.11
CA MET A 524 15.57 -8.85 -28.56
C MET A 524 16.87 -9.26 -27.85
N SER A 525 18.00 -8.66 -28.25
CA SER A 525 19.31 -8.94 -27.64
C SER A 525 19.67 -8.02 -26.47
N THR A 526 18.79 -7.06 -26.15
CA THR A 526 19.04 -6.02 -25.15
C THR A 526 18.55 -6.41 -23.76
N GLN A 527 18.82 -5.57 -22.76
CA GLN A 527 18.34 -5.80 -21.40
C GLN A 527 16.81 -5.91 -21.28
N LEU A 528 16.06 -5.35 -22.25
CA LEU A 528 14.59 -5.37 -22.25
C LEU A 528 14.02 -6.80 -22.21
N PHE A 529 14.66 -7.74 -22.90
CA PHE A 529 14.20 -9.14 -22.98
C PHE A 529 15.13 -10.13 -22.25
N ASN A 530 16.30 -9.68 -21.80
CA ASN A 530 17.29 -10.52 -21.11
C ASN A 530 17.34 -10.28 -19.59
N SER A 531 16.78 -9.17 -19.09
CA SER A 531 16.60 -8.94 -17.66
C SER A 531 15.29 -9.55 -17.17
N SER A 532 15.31 -10.26 -16.04
CA SER A 532 14.10 -10.76 -15.38
C SER A 532 13.13 -9.65 -15.01
N ASP A 533 13.67 -8.49 -14.65
CA ASP A 533 12.88 -7.39 -14.07
C ASP A 533 12.16 -6.57 -15.14
N LEU A 534 12.71 -6.55 -16.37
CA LEU A 534 12.15 -5.79 -17.49
C LEU A 534 11.33 -6.65 -18.46
N LEU A 535 11.53 -7.97 -18.48
CA LEU A 535 10.89 -8.87 -19.42
C LEU A 535 9.36 -8.72 -19.42
N GLY A 536 8.75 -8.63 -18.24
CA GLY A 536 7.29 -8.48 -18.10
C GLY A 536 6.77 -7.20 -18.75
N TYR A 537 7.44 -6.07 -18.52
CA TYR A 537 7.07 -4.77 -19.10
C TYR A 537 7.30 -4.72 -20.62
N SER A 538 8.37 -5.35 -21.10
CA SER A 538 8.63 -5.50 -22.54
C SER A 538 7.55 -6.32 -23.23
N ILE A 539 7.04 -7.35 -22.58
CA ILE A 539 5.91 -8.16 -23.08
C ILE A 539 4.61 -7.34 -23.06
N LEU A 540 4.33 -6.58 -22.00
CA LEU A 540 3.17 -5.67 -21.96
C LEU A 540 3.24 -4.58 -23.05
N PHE A 541 4.45 -4.14 -23.42
CA PHE A 541 4.64 -3.24 -24.53
C PHE A 541 4.34 -3.91 -25.88
N LEU A 542 4.79 -5.16 -26.09
CA LEU A 542 4.42 -5.95 -27.27
C LEU A 542 2.90 -6.20 -27.33
N ASP A 543 2.27 -6.51 -26.20
CA ASP A 543 0.82 -6.66 -26.07
C ASP A 543 0.06 -5.40 -26.50
N SER A 544 0.55 -4.23 -26.07
CA SER A 544 0.01 -2.94 -26.49
C SER A 544 0.11 -2.74 -28.01
N CYS A 545 1.22 -3.19 -28.63
CA CYS A 545 1.39 -3.16 -30.08
C CYS A 545 0.42 -4.11 -30.80
N VAL A 546 0.26 -5.34 -30.31
CA VAL A 546 -0.69 -6.32 -30.88
C VAL A 546 -2.12 -5.81 -30.77
N SER A 547 -2.50 -5.22 -29.64
CA SER A 547 -3.83 -4.63 -29.46
C SER A 547 -4.10 -3.51 -30.47
N ALA A 548 -3.07 -2.69 -30.76
CA ALA A 548 -3.19 -1.61 -31.74
C ALA A 548 -3.34 -2.09 -33.20
N THR A 549 -3.06 -3.36 -33.54
CA THR A 549 -3.23 -3.87 -34.92
C THR A 549 -4.69 -3.97 -35.37
N LYS A 550 -5.64 -3.89 -34.43
CA LYS A 550 -7.08 -3.82 -34.68
C LYS A 550 -7.67 -2.41 -34.62
N ASN A 551 -6.90 -1.38 -34.25
CA ASN A 551 -7.40 -0.01 -34.07
C ASN A 551 -7.54 0.77 -35.41
N GLY A 552 -8.57 0.44 -36.20
CA GLY A 552 -9.09 1.21 -37.36
C GLY A 552 -9.83 0.29 -38.36
N THR A 553 -11.00 0.57 -38.93
CA THR A 553 -12.00 1.66 -38.88
C THR A 553 -13.40 1.04 -38.97
N SER A 554 -14.39 1.76 -38.43
CA SER A 554 -15.84 1.58 -38.60
C SER A 554 -16.31 0.91 -39.90
N GLY A 555 -17.00 -0.22 -39.78
CA GLY A 555 -17.70 -0.91 -40.88
C GLY A 555 -17.35 -2.39 -40.96
N ASN A 556 -18.11 -3.23 -40.23
CA ASN A 556 -18.30 -4.69 -40.27
C ASN A 556 -17.17 -5.71 -40.61
N GLU A 557 -15.96 -5.35 -41.03
CA GLU A 557 -14.83 -6.29 -41.11
C GLU A 557 -13.52 -5.58 -40.74
N VAL A 558 -13.15 -5.62 -39.45
CA VAL A 558 -11.81 -5.21 -38.99
C VAL A 558 -10.84 -6.33 -39.32
N ILE A 559 -10.25 -6.32 -40.52
CA ILE A 559 -9.17 -7.24 -40.86
C ILE A 559 -7.91 -6.76 -40.12
N SER A 560 -7.51 -7.53 -39.10
CA SER A 560 -6.27 -7.26 -38.38
C SER A 560 -5.08 -7.28 -39.35
N THR A 561 -4.33 -6.18 -39.40
CA THR A 561 -3.08 -6.05 -40.19
C THR A 561 -2.03 -7.10 -39.80
N LEU A 562 -2.18 -7.70 -38.62
CA LEU A 562 -1.36 -8.82 -38.14
C LEU A 562 -1.57 -10.10 -38.97
N LEU A 563 -2.76 -10.33 -39.53
CA LEU A 563 -3.10 -11.53 -40.31
C LEU A 563 -2.18 -11.72 -41.52
N SER A 564 -1.72 -10.62 -42.11
CA SER A 564 -0.80 -10.64 -43.26
C SER A 564 0.67 -10.87 -42.88
N ASN A 565 0.99 -11.02 -41.59
CA ASN A 565 2.36 -11.06 -41.07
C ASN A 565 2.64 -12.32 -40.24
N LYS A 566 2.40 -13.51 -40.80
CA LYS A 566 2.60 -14.80 -40.12
C LYS A 566 3.94 -14.95 -39.34
N PRO A 567 5.12 -14.58 -39.88
CA PRO A 567 6.39 -14.70 -39.14
C PRO A 567 6.43 -13.86 -37.85
N ILE A 568 5.73 -12.73 -37.82
CA ILE A 568 5.61 -11.89 -36.63
C ILE A 568 4.76 -12.62 -35.58
N CYS A 569 3.63 -13.18 -35.98
CA CYS A 569 2.79 -13.97 -35.08
C CYS A 569 3.56 -15.14 -34.46
N ASP A 570 4.26 -15.92 -35.29
CA ASP A 570 5.08 -17.06 -34.84
C ASP A 570 6.11 -16.61 -33.78
N SER A 571 6.76 -15.47 -34.02
CA SER A 571 7.73 -14.90 -33.09
C SER A 571 7.10 -14.44 -31.77
N LEU A 572 5.95 -13.77 -31.83
CA LEU A 572 5.25 -13.27 -30.63
C LEU A 572 4.72 -14.41 -29.76
N PHE A 573 4.15 -15.48 -30.36
CA PHE A 573 3.77 -16.68 -29.62
C PHE A 573 4.98 -17.35 -28.97
N GLY A 574 6.10 -17.47 -29.71
CA GLY A 574 7.35 -18.01 -29.18
C GLY A 574 7.86 -17.23 -27.97
N ILE A 575 7.82 -15.90 -28.03
CA ILE A 575 8.22 -15.02 -26.92
C ILE A 575 7.31 -15.23 -25.72
N ALA A 576 5.99 -15.19 -25.90
CA ALA A 576 5.04 -15.33 -24.80
C ALA A 576 5.16 -16.69 -24.08
N ILE A 577 5.26 -17.78 -24.85
CA ILE A 577 5.42 -19.14 -24.31
C ILE A 577 6.75 -19.27 -23.55
N LYS A 578 7.84 -18.73 -24.10
CA LYS A 578 9.17 -18.81 -23.47
C LYS A 578 9.24 -17.98 -22.18
N ALA A 579 8.57 -16.83 -22.14
CA ALA A 579 8.58 -15.94 -20.99
C ALA A 579 7.61 -16.34 -19.88
N PHE A 580 6.60 -17.17 -20.16
CA PHE A 580 5.57 -17.57 -19.19
C PHE A 580 6.13 -18.03 -17.83
N PRO A 581 7.18 -18.88 -17.75
CA PRO A 581 7.70 -19.33 -16.46
C PRO A 581 8.25 -18.20 -15.58
N MET A 582 8.66 -17.07 -16.18
CA MET A 582 9.20 -15.91 -15.47
C MET A 582 8.14 -14.84 -15.24
N THR A 583 7.27 -14.60 -16.22
CA THR A 583 6.28 -13.52 -16.22
C THR A 583 4.94 -14.01 -16.76
N PRO A 584 4.20 -14.84 -16.01
CA PRO A 584 3.03 -15.56 -16.52
C PRO A 584 1.88 -14.62 -16.89
N GLU A 585 1.61 -13.58 -16.08
CA GLU A 585 0.53 -12.63 -16.35
C GLU A 585 0.76 -11.82 -17.65
N PRO A 586 1.90 -11.12 -17.86
CA PRO A 586 2.19 -10.47 -19.14
C PRO A 586 2.14 -11.42 -20.35
N SER A 587 2.66 -12.64 -20.21
CA SER A 587 2.63 -13.64 -21.29
C SER A 587 1.20 -14.02 -21.68
N LEU A 588 0.32 -14.24 -20.70
CA LEU A 588 -1.08 -14.57 -20.96
C LEU A 588 -1.84 -13.39 -21.57
N MET A 589 -1.57 -12.16 -21.14
CA MET A 589 -2.15 -10.96 -21.75
C MET A 589 -1.78 -10.87 -23.23
N LEU A 590 -0.49 -11.02 -23.58
CA LEU A 590 -0.03 -11.00 -24.97
C LEU A 590 -0.70 -12.10 -25.81
N ILE A 591 -0.80 -13.32 -25.27
CA ILE A 591 -1.50 -14.43 -25.94
C ILE A 591 -2.98 -14.07 -26.15
N GLY A 592 -3.65 -13.54 -25.13
CA GLY A 592 -5.04 -13.10 -25.21
C GLY A 592 -5.25 -12.06 -26.31
N SER A 593 -4.38 -11.06 -26.39
CA SER A 593 -4.41 -10.05 -27.46
C SER A 593 -4.12 -10.63 -28.84
N LEU A 594 -3.24 -11.63 -28.96
CA LEU A 594 -2.99 -12.35 -30.21
C LEU A 594 -4.22 -13.16 -30.64
N CYS A 595 -4.85 -13.90 -29.72
CA CYS A 595 -6.09 -14.62 -29.96
C CYS A 595 -7.18 -13.67 -30.45
N TYR A 596 -7.36 -12.55 -29.73
CA TYR A 596 -8.32 -11.52 -30.08
C TYR A 596 -8.01 -10.95 -31.47
N SER A 597 -6.75 -10.63 -31.79
CA SER A 597 -6.35 -10.04 -33.07
C SER A 597 -6.41 -11.00 -34.26
N LEU A 598 -6.27 -12.32 -34.07
CA LEU A 598 -6.24 -13.31 -35.15
C LEU A 598 -7.59 -13.98 -35.43
N GLU A 599 -8.52 -13.97 -34.47
CA GLU A 599 -9.86 -14.57 -34.59
C GLU A 599 -9.81 -16.00 -35.18
N ALA A 600 -10.51 -16.28 -36.28
CA ALA A 600 -10.53 -17.60 -36.92
C ALA A 600 -9.14 -18.07 -37.41
N SER A 601 -8.21 -17.14 -37.67
CA SER A 601 -6.84 -17.46 -38.07
C SER A 601 -5.93 -17.85 -36.90
N PHE A 602 -6.45 -17.86 -35.67
CA PHE A 602 -5.76 -18.37 -34.49
C PHE A 602 -5.65 -19.90 -34.47
N ALA A 603 -6.54 -20.63 -35.18
CA ALA A 603 -6.61 -22.10 -35.13
C ALA A 603 -5.26 -22.85 -35.29
N PRO A 604 -4.33 -22.43 -36.17
CA PRO A 604 -3.01 -23.07 -36.29
C PRO A 604 -2.12 -22.95 -35.05
N TYR A 605 -2.36 -21.93 -34.21
CA TYR A 605 -1.61 -21.67 -32.97
C TYR A 605 -2.25 -22.33 -31.74
N CYS A 606 -3.53 -22.73 -31.81
CA CYS A 606 -4.19 -23.48 -30.75
C CYS A 606 -3.48 -24.82 -30.45
N LEU A 607 -3.19 -25.59 -31.49
CA LEU A 607 -2.68 -26.96 -31.35
C LEU A 607 -1.32 -27.02 -30.61
N PRO A 608 -0.34 -26.15 -30.90
CA PRO A 608 0.90 -26.06 -30.12
C PRO A 608 0.72 -25.49 -28.71
N LEU A 609 -0.31 -24.65 -28.48
CA LEU A 609 -0.52 -23.99 -27.20
C LEU A 609 -1.19 -24.90 -26.17
N ILE A 610 -2.12 -25.77 -26.58
CA ILE A 610 -2.81 -26.73 -25.70
C ILE A 610 -1.87 -27.51 -24.75
N PRO A 611 -0.80 -28.19 -25.23
CA PRO A 611 0.09 -28.92 -24.32
C PRO A 611 0.81 -27.99 -23.33
N LYS A 612 1.10 -26.75 -23.74
CA LYS A 612 1.69 -25.74 -22.85
C LYS A 612 0.71 -25.24 -21.81
N THR A 613 -0.54 -25.00 -22.19
CA THR A 613 -1.58 -24.61 -21.24
C THR A 613 -1.85 -25.71 -20.19
N VAL A 614 -1.83 -26.98 -20.60
CA VAL A 614 -1.92 -28.11 -19.66
C VAL A 614 -0.70 -28.17 -18.74
N GLU A 615 0.52 -27.95 -19.27
CA GLU A 615 1.74 -27.85 -18.46
C GLU A 615 1.60 -26.73 -17.40
N TRP A 616 1.11 -25.55 -17.80
CA TRP A 616 0.94 -24.39 -16.92
C TRP A 616 -0.18 -24.58 -15.89
N LEU A 617 -1.30 -25.23 -16.24
CA LEU A 617 -2.38 -25.55 -15.29
C LEU A 617 -1.92 -26.49 -14.17
N ASN A 618 -0.87 -27.27 -14.41
CA ASN A 618 -0.28 -28.15 -13.40
C ASN A 618 0.78 -27.45 -12.52
N THR A 619 1.04 -26.16 -12.72
CA THR A 619 1.92 -25.35 -11.87
C THR A 619 1.13 -24.60 -10.81
N GLU A 620 1.73 -24.37 -9.63
CA GLU A 620 1.13 -23.53 -8.60
C GLU A 620 1.17 -22.07 -9.05
N LEU A 621 0.02 -21.54 -9.48
CA LEU A 621 -0.15 -20.16 -9.92
C LEU A 621 -0.98 -19.35 -8.90
N PRO A 622 -0.69 -18.05 -8.75
CA PRO A 622 -1.57 -17.13 -8.03
C PRO A 622 -3.01 -17.19 -8.56
N PRO A 623 -4.05 -17.07 -7.71
CA PRO A 623 -5.46 -17.24 -8.11
C PRO A 623 -5.92 -16.33 -9.26
N ASN A 624 -5.40 -15.10 -9.33
CA ASN A 624 -5.66 -14.15 -10.42
C ASN A 624 -5.08 -14.63 -11.76
N ILE A 625 -3.87 -15.18 -11.75
CA ILE A 625 -3.21 -15.71 -12.95
C ILE A 625 -3.88 -17.01 -13.40
N TYR A 626 -4.28 -17.85 -12.45
CA TYR A 626 -5.04 -19.07 -12.73
C TYR A 626 -6.39 -18.74 -13.39
N LYS A 627 -7.09 -17.70 -12.91
CA LYS A 627 -8.32 -17.22 -13.53
C LYS A 627 -8.10 -16.79 -14.99
N LEU A 628 -7.07 -15.98 -15.24
CA LEU A 628 -6.72 -15.53 -16.59
C LEU A 628 -6.39 -16.70 -17.53
N LEU A 629 -5.70 -17.72 -17.01
CA LEU A 629 -5.40 -18.95 -17.74
C LEU A 629 -6.67 -19.73 -18.09
N CYS A 630 -7.63 -19.81 -17.16
CA CYS A 630 -8.94 -20.42 -17.43
C CYS A 630 -9.76 -19.62 -18.46
N GLU A 631 -9.72 -18.28 -18.39
CA GLU A 631 -10.37 -17.41 -19.38
C GLU A 631 -9.77 -17.55 -20.78
N LEU A 632 -8.47 -17.86 -20.88
CA LEU A 632 -7.82 -18.13 -22.16
C LEU A 632 -8.22 -19.50 -22.75
N VAL A 633 -8.53 -20.48 -21.89
CA VAL A 633 -8.91 -21.85 -22.28
C VAL A 633 -10.39 -21.96 -22.66
N GLY A 634 -11.25 -21.21 -21.96
CA GLY A 634 -12.69 -21.15 -22.22
C GLY A 634 -13.01 -20.35 -23.45
#